data_AF-A0A2H5XE66-F1
#
_entry.id   AF-A0A2H5XE66-F1
#
_cell.length_a   1.000
_cell.length_b   1.000
_cell.length_c   1.000
_cell.angle_alpha   90.00
_cell.angle_beta   90.00
_cell.angle_gamma   90.00
#
_symmetry.space_group_name_H-M   'P 1'
#
loop_
_entity.id
_entity.type
_entity.pdbx_description
1 polymer ?
#
loop_
_entity_poly.entity_id
_entity_poly.type
_entity_poly.pdbx_seq_one_letter_code
_entity_poly.pdbx_strand_id
1 'polypeptide(L)'
;MQGIKAALQRAQRWQRPPNWTKREWQAELFALARAAACQCLFEQPDADDNTLTRYILAALKRFWREEWAYAARCVPLVEPSLPTDEGEPCDVLEFVATDWDENRIILRLALQEALARLSEKDRFLVHCLFWEGKSQAEVAQGLGISRRAVRKRLNAVLKKLRAMLE
;
A
#
# COMPACT_ATOMS: atom_id res chain seq x y z
N MET A 1 0.33 23.61 3.37
CA MET A 1 0.44 22.22 3.89
C MET A 1 1.88 21.69 3.83
N GLN A 2 2.88 22.50 4.18
CA GLN A 2 4.26 22.02 4.31
C GLN A 2 4.48 21.29 5.65
N GLY A 3 3.63 21.58 6.66
CA GLY A 3 3.78 21.04 8.01
C GLY A 3 3.64 19.52 8.12
N ILE A 4 2.71 18.91 7.39
CA ILE A 4 2.51 17.45 7.39
C ILE A 4 3.75 16.72 6.85
N LYS A 5 4.30 17.20 5.72
CA LYS A 5 5.51 16.63 5.11
C LYS A 5 6.71 16.76 6.05
N ALA A 6 6.88 17.92 6.69
CA ALA A 6 7.97 18.17 7.63
C ALA A 6 7.89 17.28 8.90
N ALA A 7 6.68 17.00 9.39
CA ALA A 7 6.47 16.11 10.53
C ALA A 7 6.80 14.65 10.16
N LEU A 8 6.34 14.17 9.01
CA LEU A 8 6.58 12.81 8.54
C LEU A 8 8.07 12.56 8.23
N GLN A 9 8.77 13.50 7.60
CA GLN A 9 10.22 13.38 7.36
C GLN A 9 11.03 13.22 8.65
N ARG A 10 10.60 13.88 9.74
CA ARG A 10 11.22 13.74 11.06
C ARG A 10 10.89 12.38 11.69
N ALA A 11 9.65 11.92 11.59
CA ALA A 11 9.22 10.64 12.14
C ALA A 11 9.83 9.44 11.40
N GLN A 12 10.07 9.54 10.10
CA GLN A 12 10.74 8.49 9.31
C GLN A 12 12.18 8.22 9.73
N ARG A 13 12.84 9.15 10.44
CA ARG A 13 14.19 8.95 10.99
C ARG A 13 14.20 8.15 12.29
N TRP A 14 13.05 7.89 12.90
CA TRP A 14 12.99 7.14 14.15
C TRP A 14 13.17 5.65 13.91
N GLN A 15 13.82 4.98 14.87
CA GLN A 15 13.92 3.53 14.83
C GLN A 15 12.54 2.89 15.00
N ARG A 16 12.25 1.97 14.09
CA ARG A 16 11.02 1.19 14.05
C ARG A 16 11.07 0.10 15.14
N PRO A 17 9.98 -0.13 15.88
CA PRO A 17 9.90 -1.24 16.83
C PRO A 17 10.08 -2.61 16.13
N PRO A 18 10.66 -3.62 16.80
CA PRO A 18 11.08 -4.89 16.19
C PRO A 18 9.93 -5.74 15.63
N ASN A 19 8.70 -5.57 16.12
CA ASN A 19 7.50 -6.32 15.73
C ASN A 19 6.79 -5.76 14.48
N TRP A 20 7.22 -4.62 13.96
CA TRP A 20 6.59 -3.96 12.82
C TRP A 20 7.39 -4.19 11.56
N THR A 21 6.76 -4.41 10.40
CA THR A 21 7.45 -4.32 9.09
C THR A 21 7.67 -2.86 8.69
N LYS A 22 8.59 -2.59 7.74
CA LYS A 22 8.84 -1.21 7.24
C LYS A 22 7.57 -0.61 6.64
N ARG A 23 6.78 -1.44 5.93
CA ARG A 23 5.54 -1.04 5.27
C ARG A 23 4.44 -0.70 6.27
N GLU A 24 4.20 -1.57 7.25
CA GLU A 24 3.18 -1.34 8.28
C GLU A 24 3.51 -0.10 9.10
N TRP A 25 4.78 0.04 9.50
CA TRP A 25 5.24 1.19 10.26
C TRP A 25 5.03 2.50 9.50
N GLN A 26 5.36 2.53 8.21
CA GLN A 26 5.12 3.72 7.39
C GLN A 26 3.63 4.00 7.22
N ALA A 27 2.82 3.00 6.86
CA ALA A 27 1.39 3.15 6.67
C ALA A 27 0.71 3.76 7.91
N GLU A 28 1.08 3.28 9.10
CA GLU A 28 0.52 3.74 10.36
C GLU A 28 0.95 5.17 10.70
N LEU A 29 2.22 5.53 10.51
CA LEU A 29 2.69 6.91 10.68
C LEU A 29 1.93 7.88 9.75
N PHE A 30 1.65 7.47 8.52
CA PHE A 30 0.86 8.29 7.58
C PHE A 30 -0.61 8.41 8.01
N ALA A 31 -1.23 7.32 8.44
CA ALA A 31 -2.62 7.34 8.92
C ALA A 31 -2.77 8.26 10.14
N LEU A 32 -1.88 8.13 11.12
CA LEU A 32 -1.85 8.97 12.32
C LEU A 32 -1.59 10.44 12.00
N ALA A 33 -0.66 10.73 11.07
CA ALA A 33 -0.39 12.10 10.67
C ALA A 33 -1.61 12.76 10.00
N ARG A 34 -2.37 12.01 9.18
CA ARG A 34 -3.61 12.50 8.57
C ARG A 34 -4.69 12.74 9.61
N ALA A 35 -4.91 11.79 10.51
CA ALA A 35 -5.90 11.92 11.57
C ALA A 35 -5.59 13.13 12.46
N ALA A 36 -4.34 13.27 12.90
CA ALA A 36 -3.89 14.40 13.72
C ALA A 36 -3.98 15.74 12.96
N ALA A 37 -3.70 15.76 11.66
CA ALA A 37 -3.85 16.97 10.85
C ALA A 37 -5.33 17.39 10.73
N CYS A 38 -6.23 16.45 10.45
CA CYS A 38 -7.67 16.70 10.39
C CYS A 38 -8.19 17.21 11.73
N GLN A 39 -7.76 16.60 12.84
CA GLN A 39 -8.17 17.03 14.17
C GLN A 39 -7.67 18.44 14.49
N CYS A 40 -6.39 18.74 14.20
CA CYS A 40 -5.83 20.07 14.43
C CYS A 40 -6.55 21.15 13.61
N LEU A 41 -6.85 20.89 12.34
CA LEU A 41 -7.57 21.85 11.49
C LEU A 41 -9.04 22.00 11.89
N PHE A 42 -9.64 20.97 12.49
CA PHE A 42 -11.00 21.04 13.03
C PHE A 42 -11.06 21.87 14.32
N GLU A 43 -10.11 21.66 15.24
CA GLU A 43 -10.02 22.39 16.50
C GLU A 43 -9.52 23.83 16.30
N GLN A 44 -8.64 24.06 15.32
CA GLN A 44 -8.00 25.34 15.03
C GLN A 44 -7.91 25.54 13.51
N PRO A 45 -8.95 26.11 12.87
CA PRO A 45 -8.98 26.27 11.41
C PRO A 45 -7.91 27.25 10.89
N ASP A 46 -7.48 28.20 11.72
CA ASP A 46 -6.42 29.18 11.40
C ASP A 46 -5.01 28.73 11.85
N ALA A 47 -4.83 27.43 12.12
CA ALA A 47 -3.55 26.91 12.59
C ALA A 47 -2.42 27.14 11.56
N ASP A 48 -1.31 27.70 12.04
CA ASP A 48 -0.10 27.86 11.23
C ASP A 48 0.58 26.51 10.97
N ASP A 49 1.32 26.42 9.86
CA ASP A 49 2.02 25.19 9.45
C ASP A 49 2.94 24.64 10.56
N ASN A 50 3.46 25.49 11.46
CA ASN A 50 4.30 25.08 12.59
C ASN A 50 3.49 24.51 13.77
N THR A 51 2.30 25.02 14.06
CA THR A 51 1.39 24.40 15.05
C THR A 51 0.88 23.06 14.56
N LEU A 52 0.50 22.97 13.28
CA LEU A 52 0.14 21.70 12.63
C LEU A 52 1.28 20.68 12.71
N THR A 53 2.52 21.10 12.41
CA THR A 53 3.72 20.24 12.53
C THR A 53 3.92 19.73 13.96
N ARG A 54 3.81 20.62 14.95
CA ARG A 54 3.99 20.28 16.37
C ARG A 54 2.92 19.32 16.86
N TYR A 55 1.67 19.55 16.48
CA TYR A 55 0.53 18.70 16.85
C TYR A 55 0.69 17.28 16.29
N ILE A 56 1.00 17.18 14.99
CA ILE A 56 1.24 15.88 14.33
C ILE A 56 2.45 15.18 14.97
N LEU A 57 3.56 15.88 15.20
CA LEU A 57 4.73 15.29 15.85
C LEU A 57 4.43 14.78 17.27
N ALA A 58 3.58 15.47 18.03
CA ALA A 58 3.17 15.02 19.35
C ALA A 58 2.40 13.70 19.29
N ALA A 59 1.46 13.59 18.34
CA ALA A 59 0.71 12.36 18.10
C ALA A 59 1.63 11.19 17.66
N LEU A 60 2.52 11.43 16.71
CA LEU A 60 3.47 10.40 16.24
C LEU A 60 4.44 9.97 17.34
N LYS A 61 4.97 10.89 18.16
CA LYS A 61 5.86 10.56 19.29
C LYS A 61 5.15 9.74 20.36
N ARG A 62 3.86 9.99 20.59
CA ARG A 62 3.05 9.22 21.53
C ARG A 62 2.94 7.78 21.07
N PHE A 63 2.48 7.58 19.83
CA PHE A 63 2.37 6.26 19.22
C PHE A 63 3.71 5.51 19.22
N TRP A 64 4.78 6.17 18.79
CA TRP A 64 6.13 5.58 18.80
C TRP A 64 6.55 5.08 20.18
N ARG A 65 6.30 5.84 21.25
CA ARG A 65 6.62 5.41 22.63
C ARG A 65 5.75 4.24 23.09
N GLU A 66 4.46 4.26 22.77
CA GLU A 66 3.51 3.21 23.14
C GLU A 66 3.88 1.88 22.47
N GLU A 67 4.22 1.91 21.18
CA GLU A 67 4.63 0.71 20.43
C GLU A 67 5.99 0.17 20.86
N TRP A 68 6.96 1.03 21.17
CA TRP A 68 8.23 0.58 21.75
C TRP A 68 8.04 -0.03 23.14
N ALA A 69 7.16 0.53 23.98
CA ALA A 69 6.81 -0.03 25.27
C ALA A 69 6.03 -1.35 25.13
N TYR A 70 5.22 -1.50 24.08
CA TYR A 70 4.53 -2.76 23.75
C TYR A 70 5.54 -3.82 23.29
N ALA A 71 6.42 -3.49 22.35
CA ALA A 71 7.47 -4.39 21.87
C ALA A 71 8.39 -4.88 23.01
N ALA A 72 8.78 -3.99 23.92
CA ALA A 72 9.57 -4.34 25.10
C ALA A 72 8.84 -5.28 26.07
N ARG A 73 7.50 -5.31 26.05
CA ARG A 73 6.66 -6.17 26.91
C ARG A 73 6.19 -7.47 26.23
N CYS A 74 6.17 -7.53 24.90
CA CYS A 74 5.44 -8.57 24.17
C CYS A 74 6.27 -9.39 23.15
N VAL A 75 7.61 -9.26 23.09
CA VAL A 75 8.46 -10.11 22.23
C VAL A 75 9.08 -11.26 23.06
N PRO A 76 8.66 -12.53 22.90
CA PRO A 76 9.55 -13.66 23.16
C PRO A 76 10.58 -13.74 22.01
N LEU A 77 11.84 -14.05 22.33
CA LEU A 77 12.91 -14.31 21.37
C LEU A 77 12.43 -15.31 20.29
N VAL A 78 12.19 -14.85 19.07
CA VAL A 78 12.10 -15.73 17.90
C VAL A 78 13.40 -15.55 17.14
N GLU A 79 14.19 -16.61 17.06
CA GLU A 79 15.47 -16.67 16.35
C GLU A 79 15.29 -16.36 14.86
N PRO A 80 16.28 -15.72 14.20
CA PRO A 80 16.20 -15.39 12.78
C PRO A 80 16.53 -16.63 11.95
N SER A 81 15.52 -17.36 11.47
CA SER A 81 15.73 -18.46 10.53
C SER A 81 14.98 -18.25 9.21
N LEU A 82 15.70 -17.62 8.26
CA LEU A 82 15.79 -17.93 6.82
C LEU A 82 14.53 -17.78 5.93
N PRO A 83 14.70 -17.83 4.59
CA PRO A 83 15.20 -16.77 3.72
C PRO A 83 14.01 -16.19 2.92
N THR A 84 13.78 -14.89 3.02
CA THR A 84 12.75 -14.23 2.20
C THR A 84 13.20 -14.25 0.75
N ASP A 85 12.49 -15.05 -0.04
CA ASP A 85 12.56 -15.15 -1.49
C ASP A 85 12.80 -13.76 -2.11
N GLU A 86 13.86 -13.66 -2.90
CA GLU A 86 14.25 -12.46 -3.65
C GLU A 86 13.27 -12.25 -4.82
N GLY A 87 12.01 -11.98 -4.48
CA GLY A 87 11.09 -11.32 -5.39
C GLY A 87 11.57 -9.89 -5.52
N GLU A 88 12.15 -9.56 -6.67
CA GLU A 88 12.56 -8.22 -7.09
C GLU A 88 11.70 -7.13 -6.43
N PRO A 89 12.30 -6.10 -5.82
CA PRO A 89 11.55 -5.03 -5.17
C PRO A 89 10.72 -4.32 -6.24
N CYS A 90 9.46 -4.71 -6.37
CA CYS A 90 8.47 -3.89 -7.04
C CYS A 90 8.43 -2.60 -6.24
N ASP A 91 8.86 -1.51 -6.87
CA ASP A 91 8.98 -0.18 -6.27
C ASP A 91 7.59 0.43 -6.06
N VAL A 92 6.79 -0.21 -5.21
CA VAL A 92 5.47 0.29 -4.80
C VAL A 92 5.63 1.60 -3.99
N LEU A 93 6.84 1.89 -3.53
CA LEU A 93 7.22 3.09 -2.77
C LEU A 93 7.18 4.38 -3.60
N GLU A 94 7.36 4.33 -4.92
CA GLU A 94 7.12 5.50 -5.79
C GLU A 94 5.62 5.76 -6.02
N PHE A 95 4.76 4.76 -5.78
CA PHE A 95 3.33 4.86 -6.04
C PHE A 95 2.55 5.54 -4.92
N VAL A 96 2.99 5.45 -3.67
CA VAL A 96 2.20 5.95 -2.52
C VAL A 96 2.67 7.32 -2.04
N ALA A 97 3.93 7.69 -2.27
CA ALA A 97 4.47 8.99 -1.84
C ALA A 97 4.17 10.14 -2.81
N THR A 98 3.91 9.83 -4.08
CA THR A 98 3.80 10.82 -5.16
C THR A 98 2.34 11.12 -5.54
N ASP A 99 1.37 10.38 -5.02
CA ASP A 99 0.05 10.32 -5.64
C ASP A 99 -1.02 11.14 -4.92
N TRP A 100 -0.83 12.46 -5.03
CA TRP A 100 -1.92 13.44 -5.03
C TRP A 100 -2.23 13.83 -6.49
N ASP A 101 -2.10 12.90 -7.43
CA ASP A 101 -2.44 13.12 -8.84
C ASP A 101 -3.87 12.61 -9.06
N GLU A 102 -4.81 13.55 -9.23
CA GLU A 102 -6.21 13.25 -9.52
C GLU A 102 -6.35 12.26 -10.68
N ASN A 103 -5.44 12.31 -11.67
CA ASN A 103 -5.46 11.41 -12.82
C ASN A 103 -5.23 9.95 -12.43
N ARG A 104 -4.38 9.67 -11.43
CA ARG A 104 -4.15 8.28 -10.97
C ARG A 104 -5.29 7.77 -10.11
N ILE A 105 -5.93 8.65 -9.32
CA ILE A 105 -7.16 8.30 -8.59
C ILE A 105 -8.27 7.94 -9.58
N ILE A 106 -8.48 8.77 -10.61
CA ILE A 106 -9.45 8.54 -11.68
C ILE A 106 -9.12 7.24 -12.43
N LEU A 107 -7.85 7.03 -12.80
CA LEU A 107 -7.41 5.80 -13.47
C LEU A 107 -7.66 4.56 -12.61
N ARG A 108 -7.43 4.64 -11.30
CA ARG A 108 -7.66 3.53 -10.37
C ARG A 108 -9.14 3.20 -10.26
N LEU A 109 -10.01 4.20 -10.20
CA LEU A 109 -11.47 4.02 -10.19
C LEU A 109 -11.96 3.42 -11.53
N ALA A 110 -11.48 3.95 -12.65
CA ALA A 110 -11.80 3.43 -13.99
C ALA A 110 -11.33 1.98 -14.17
N LEU A 111 -10.14 1.63 -13.66
CA LEU A 111 -9.64 0.25 -13.68
C LEU A 111 -10.49 -0.68 -12.83
N GLN A 112 -10.92 -0.24 -11.64
CA GLN A 112 -11.83 -1.04 -10.80
C GLN A 112 -13.16 -1.30 -11.50
N GLU A 113 -13.72 -0.31 -12.18
CA GLU A 113 -14.95 -0.47 -12.95
C GLU A 113 -14.75 -1.39 -14.17
N ALA A 114 -13.65 -1.24 -14.90
CA ALA A 114 -13.31 -2.10 -16.04
C ALA A 114 -13.13 -3.57 -15.62
N LEU A 115 -12.49 -3.81 -14.47
CA LEU A 115 -12.35 -5.15 -13.90
C LEU A 115 -13.69 -5.75 -13.47
N ALA A 116 -14.63 -4.94 -12.97
CA ALA A 116 -15.97 -5.39 -12.62
C ALA A 116 -16.81 -5.80 -13.84
N ARG A 117 -16.55 -5.20 -15.02
CA ARG A 117 -17.21 -5.53 -16.29
C ARG A 117 -16.66 -6.79 -16.98
N LEU A 118 -15.53 -7.35 -16.51
CA LEU A 118 -15.00 -8.60 -17.04
C LEU A 118 -15.92 -9.79 -16.70
N SER A 119 -15.93 -10.79 -17.58
CA SER A 119 -16.60 -12.05 -17.27
C SER A 119 -15.94 -12.73 -16.07
N GLU A 120 -16.70 -13.46 -15.26
CA GLU A 120 -16.20 -14.11 -14.04
C GLU A 120 -14.95 -14.97 -14.29
N LYS A 121 -14.93 -15.71 -15.40
CA LYS A 121 -13.80 -16.54 -15.81
C LYS A 121 -12.56 -15.72 -16.20
N ASP A 122 -12.75 -14.53 -16.79
CA ASP A 122 -11.64 -13.64 -17.15
C ASP A 122 -11.11 -12.90 -15.92
N ARG A 123 -12.01 -12.50 -15.01
CA ARG A 123 -11.65 -11.90 -13.72
C ARG A 123 -10.89 -12.90 -12.84
N PHE A 124 -11.31 -14.16 -12.80
CA PHE A 124 -10.60 -15.23 -12.09
C PHE A 124 -9.18 -15.42 -12.66
N LEU A 125 -9.04 -15.39 -13.99
CA LEU A 125 -7.72 -15.46 -14.63
C LEU A 125 -6.81 -14.31 -14.21
N VAL A 126 -7.34 -13.07 -14.19
CA VAL A 126 -6.60 -11.89 -13.75
C VAL A 126 -6.25 -11.98 -12.25
N HIS A 127 -7.17 -12.45 -11.42
CA HIS A 127 -6.94 -12.64 -9.98
C HIS A 127 -5.79 -13.62 -9.71
N CYS A 128 -5.82 -14.80 -10.32
CA CYS A 128 -4.74 -15.77 -10.12
C CYS A 128 -3.38 -15.24 -10.56
N LEU A 129 -3.31 -14.53 -11.69
CA LEU A 129 -2.04 -14.05 -12.24
C LEU A 129 -1.47 -12.84 -11.50
N PHE A 130 -2.33 -11.87 -11.13
CA PHE A 130 -1.87 -10.58 -10.61
C PHE A 130 -2.06 -10.40 -9.10
N TRP A 131 -3.01 -11.11 -8.48
CA TRP A 131 -3.22 -11.05 -7.02
C TRP A 131 -2.59 -12.22 -6.29
N GLU A 132 -2.74 -13.44 -6.81
CA GLU A 132 -2.17 -14.65 -6.17
C GLU A 132 -0.73 -14.94 -6.60
N GLY A 133 -0.21 -14.22 -7.62
CA GLY A 133 1.15 -14.41 -8.12
C GLY A 133 1.38 -15.72 -8.86
N LYS A 134 0.32 -16.44 -9.26
CA LYS A 134 0.45 -17.74 -9.95
C LYS A 134 1.02 -17.56 -11.35
N SER A 135 1.84 -18.50 -11.77
CA SER A 135 2.35 -18.54 -13.14
C SER A 135 1.26 -18.96 -14.14
N GLN A 136 1.41 -18.60 -15.41
CA GLN A 136 0.50 -19.07 -16.47
C GLN A 136 0.47 -20.61 -16.58
N ALA A 137 1.54 -21.30 -16.16
CA ALA A 137 1.60 -22.75 -16.17
C ALA A 137 0.76 -23.36 -15.05
N GLU A 138 0.85 -22.80 -13.84
CA GLU A 138 0.03 -23.21 -12.68
C GLU A 138 -1.45 -22.95 -12.92
N VAL A 139 -1.79 -21.79 -13.51
CA VAL A 139 -3.18 -21.47 -13.88
C VAL A 139 -3.69 -22.39 -14.99
N ALA A 140 -2.84 -22.76 -15.96
CA ALA A 140 -3.17 -23.71 -17.01
C ALA A 140 -3.48 -25.10 -16.43
N GLN A 141 -2.65 -25.56 -15.50
CA GLN A 141 -2.82 -26.83 -14.80
C GLN A 141 -4.12 -26.84 -13.97
N GLY A 142 -4.39 -25.78 -13.21
CA GLY A 142 -5.61 -25.66 -12.40
C GLY A 142 -6.90 -25.57 -13.22
N LEU A 143 -6.84 -25.03 -14.44
CA LEU A 143 -7.99 -24.93 -15.36
C LEU A 143 -8.10 -26.09 -16.34
N GLY A 144 -7.15 -27.04 -16.36
CA GLY A 144 -7.14 -28.16 -17.30
C GLY A 144 -6.99 -27.76 -18.77
N ILE A 145 -6.36 -26.61 -19.05
CA ILE A 145 -6.16 -26.07 -20.41
C ILE A 145 -4.67 -25.89 -20.72
N SER A 146 -4.33 -25.67 -21.99
CA SER A 146 -2.94 -25.42 -22.36
C SER A 146 -2.46 -24.02 -21.93
N ARG A 147 -1.16 -23.89 -21.60
CA ARG A 147 -0.52 -22.58 -21.35
C ARG A 147 -0.72 -21.59 -22.50
N ARG A 148 -0.74 -22.08 -23.75
CA ARG A 148 -1.03 -21.26 -24.94
C ARG A 148 -2.45 -20.70 -24.93
N ALA A 149 -3.44 -21.49 -24.48
CA ALA A 149 -4.82 -21.05 -24.33
C ALA A 149 -4.93 -19.96 -23.24
N VAL A 150 -4.26 -20.15 -22.09
CA VAL A 150 -4.17 -19.13 -21.03
C VAL A 150 -3.58 -17.83 -21.56
N ARG A 151 -2.46 -17.88 -22.28
CA ARG A 151 -1.82 -16.69 -22.88
C ARG A 151 -2.72 -15.98 -23.88
N LYS A 152 -3.39 -16.73 -24.76
CA LYS A 152 -4.34 -16.16 -25.74
C LYS A 152 -5.50 -15.45 -25.04
N ARG A 153 -6.02 -16.06 -23.97
CA ARG A 153 -7.10 -15.52 -23.16
C ARG A 153 -6.67 -14.26 -22.42
N LEU A 154 -5.51 -14.28 -21.77
CA LEU A 154 -4.94 -13.12 -21.09
C LEU A 154 -4.78 -11.93 -22.05
N ASN A 155 -4.23 -12.16 -23.23
CA ASN A 155 -4.09 -11.11 -24.25
C ASN A 155 -5.44 -10.51 -24.67
N ALA A 156 -6.49 -11.33 -24.77
CA ALA A 156 -7.83 -10.85 -25.09
C ALA A 156 -8.41 -10.00 -23.95
N VAL A 157 -8.19 -10.40 -22.70
CA VAL A 157 -8.62 -9.67 -21.51
C VAL A 157 -7.90 -8.32 -21.41
N LEU A 158 -6.58 -8.29 -21.59
CA LEU A 158 -5.81 -7.05 -21.56
C LEU A 158 -6.22 -6.08 -22.66
N LYS A 159 -6.54 -6.58 -23.87
CA LYS A 159 -7.11 -5.75 -24.94
C LYS A 159 -8.45 -5.14 -24.56
N LYS A 160 -9.34 -5.92 -23.94
CA LYS A 160 -10.64 -5.42 -23.45
C LYS A 160 -10.46 -4.35 -22.39
N LEU A 161 -9.58 -4.58 -21.41
CA LEU A 161 -9.30 -3.61 -20.35
C LEU A 161 -8.74 -2.31 -20.91
N ARG A 162 -7.81 -2.37 -21.88
CA ARG A 162 -7.31 -1.17 -22.55
C ARG A 162 -8.41 -0.39 -23.26
N ALA A 163 -9.26 -1.08 -24.02
CA ALA A 163 -10.39 -0.46 -24.72
C ALA A 163 -11.46 0.14 -23.77
N MET A 164 -11.46 -0.22 -22.49
CA MET A 164 -12.35 0.38 -21.48
C MET A 164 -11.72 1.58 -20.76
N LEU A 165 -10.41 1.76 -20.89
CA LEU A 165 -9.62 2.79 -20.22
C LEU A 165 -9.16 3.91 -21.17
N GLU A 166 -9.24 3.68 -22.48
CA GLU A 166 -9.18 4.69 -23.54
C GLU A 166 -10.53 5.42 -23.68
#